data_AF-A0A2B7WEP1-F1
#
_entry.id   AF-A0A2B7WEP1-F1
#
_cell.length_a   1.000
_cell.length_b   1.000
_cell.length_c   1.000
_cell.angle_alpha   90.00
_cell.angle_beta   90.00
_cell.angle_gamma   90.00
#
_symmetry.space_group_name_H-M   'P 1'
#
loop_
_entity.id
_entity.type
_entity.pdbx_description
1 polymer ?
#
loop_
_entity_poly.entity_id
_entity_poly.type
_entity_poly.pdbx_seq_one_letter_code
_entity_poly.pdbx_strand_id
1 'polypeptide(L)'
;MANQVSLAAFLQNGPPPVRVNAPPNPGPNTTNDAYSWTDIQSINAWPDFTLQHITDRYRQLLDSTFLPSEPITSPGPIVSSENQLRALIVTQFKNRIRHALRATFTQNQTPGLTRISYDEGEAARIIDNFKPDTAFFDETVPPTTSWNRAPGEVKPSWKWTSNRRNGPLPVDRREFRQALSQLNFYMKQHQARYGYIINNLELVPVRRRDNGGNLELAQPIPWNARGTAGNEQLTVMLALWYIGMLSAENNGPGTWYI
;
A
#
# COMPACT_ATOMS: atom_id res chain seq x y z
N MET A 1 12.10 -29.54 -9.38
CA MET A 1 11.80 -28.92 -8.07
C MET A 1 11.85 -27.42 -8.26
N ALA A 2 10.79 -26.67 -7.91
CA ALA A 2 10.84 -25.21 -8.00
C ALA A 2 11.86 -24.69 -6.98
N ASN A 3 12.72 -23.76 -7.38
CA ASN A 3 13.68 -23.14 -6.47
C ASN A 3 12.90 -22.34 -5.41
N GLN A 4 12.98 -22.74 -4.14
CA GLN A 4 12.33 -22.03 -3.04
C GLN A 4 13.26 -20.94 -2.48
N VAL A 5 12.66 -19.84 -2.05
CA VAL A 5 13.35 -18.73 -1.38
C VAL A 5 12.63 -18.39 -0.08
N SER A 6 13.34 -17.83 0.90
CA SER A 6 12.69 -17.30 2.10
C SER A 6 11.77 -16.13 1.76
N LEU A 7 10.79 -15.85 2.60
CA LEU A 7 9.89 -14.71 2.48
C LEU A 7 10.68 -13.39 2.50
N ALA A 8 11.71 -13.30 3.34
CA ALA A 8 12.66 -12.20 3.33
C ALA A 8 13.22 -11.96 1.92
N ALA A 9 13.84 -12.98 1.32
CA ALA A 9 14.44 -12.88 -0.02
C ALA A 9 13.39 -12.63 -1.11
N PHE A 10 12.21 -13.23 -1.01
CA PHE A 10 11.11 -13.02 -1.94
C PHE A 10 10.67 -11.56 -1.99
N LEU A 11 10.49 -10.94 -0.83
CA LEU A 11 10.03 -9.55 -0.70
C LEU A 11 11.10 -8.51 -1.09
N GLN A 12 12.36 -8.90 -1.24
CA GLN A 12 13.43 -8.00 -1.72
C GLN A 12 13.41 -7.77 -3.24
N ASN A 13 12.64 -8.54 -4.02
CA ASN A 13 12.57 -8.45 -5.48
C ASN A 13 11.70 -7.27 -5.99
N GLY A 14 11.98 -6.03 -5.59
CA GLY A 14 11.19 -4.86 -6.01
C GLY A 14 11.02 -4.74 -7.54
N PRO A 15 9.98 -4.06 -8.05
CA PRO A 15 9.72 -3.96 -9.48
C PRO A 15 10.81 -3.16 -10.24
N PRO A 16 10.94 -3.34 -11.58
CA PRO A 16 11.85 -2.53 -12.39
C PRO A 16 11.39 -1.07 -12.45
N PRO A 17 12.29 -0.13 -12.77
CA PRO A 17 11.92 1.27 -13.02
C PRO A 17 10.83 1.40 -14.10
N VAL A 18 9.95 2.38 -13.92
CA VAL A 18 8.84 2.65 -14.84
C VAL A 18 9.21 3.82 -15.75
N ARG A 19 9.02 3.64 -17.06
CA ARG A 19 9.11 4.76 -18.02
C ARG A 19 7.76 5.47 -18.08
N VAL A 20 7.78 6.79 -18.04
CA VAL A 20 6.58 7.61 -18.03
C VAL A 20 6.49 8.48 -19.27
N ASN A 21 5.31 8.49 -19.89
CA ASN A 21 4.94 9.49 -20.89
C ASN A 21 3.76 10.31 -20.33
N ALA A 22 4.08 11.30 -19.49
CA ALA A 22 3.07 12.08 -18.81
C ALA A 22 2.25 12.91 -19.82
N PRO A 23 0.92 13.01 -19.64
CA PRO A 23 0.11 13.88 -20.47
C PRO A 23 0.55 15.35 -20.30
N PRO A 24 0.46 16.18 -21.35
CA PRO A 24 0.88 17.58 -21.30
C PRO A 24 0.09 18.38 -20.25
N ASN A 25 -1.17 18.01 -20.03
CA ASN A 25 -2.07 18.62 -19.06
C ASN A 25 -2.66 17.52 -18.16
N PRO A 26 -2.02 17.17 -17.03
CA PRO A 26 -2.39 16.01 -16.22
C PRO A 26 -3.73 16.09 -15.48
N GLY A 27 -4.40 17.25 -15.49
CA GLY A 27 -5.61 17.50 -14.73
C GLY A 27 -5.39 17.43 -13.21
N PRO A 28 -6.35 17.90 -12.39
CA PRO A 28 -6.27 17.77 -10.94
C PRO A 28 -6.54 16.32 -10.50
N ASN A 29 -6.28 16.02 -9.21
CA ASN A 29 -6.79 14.82 -8.57
C ASN A 29 -8.33 14.85 -8.48
N THR A 30 -8.93 13.68 -8.29
CA THR A 30 -10.37 13.53 -8.13
C THR A 30 -10.89 14.38 -6.97
N THR A 31 -11.99 15.09 -7.23
CA THR A 31 -12.73 15.88 -6.25
C THR A 31 -14.13 15.30 -6.07
N ASN A 32 -14.69 15.40 -4.87
CA ASN A 32 -16.04 14.96 -4.56
C ASN A 32 -16.59 15.80 -3.39
N ASP A 33 -17.90 15.95 -3.26
CA ASP A 33 -18.49 16.70 -2.14
C ASP A 33 -18.35 15.98 -0.79
N ALA A 34 -18.04 14.68 -0.81
CA ALA A 34 -17.85 13.85 0.39
C ALA A 34 -16.45 13.97 1.04
N TYR A 35 -15.47 14.51 0.32
CA TYR A 35 -14.12 14.72 0.86
C TYR A 35 -13.37 15.87 0.19
N SER A 36 -12.60 16.60 0.97
CA SER A 36 -11.81 17.74 0.52
C SER A 36 -10.42 17.74 1.14
N TRP A 37 -9.45 18.32 0.43
CA TRP A 37 -8.11 18.58 0.96
C TRP A 37 -8.11 19.31 2.32
N THR A 38 -9.16 20.07 2.62
CA THR A 38 -9.39 20.75 3.92
C THR A 38 -9.68 19.79 5.07
N ASP A 39 -10.10 18.56 4.77
CA ASP A 39 -10.42 17.55 5.79
C ASP A 39 -9.15 16.95 6.40
N ILE A 40 -7.97 17.22 5.84
CA ILE A 40 -6.68 16.82 6.39
C ILE A 40 -6.20 17.92 7.34
N GLN A 41 -6.30 17.68 8.64
CA GLN A 41 -5.92 18.62 9.69
C GLN A 41 -4.40 18.65 9.89
N SER A 42 -3.80 17.48 10.18
CA SER A 42 -2.36 17.36 10.38
C SER A 42 -1.76 16.18 9.65
N ILE A 43 -0.49 16.34 9.28
CA ILE A 43 0.32 15.30 8.65
C ILE A 43 1.61 15.23 9.45
N ASN A 44 1.82 14.14 10.17
CA ASN A 44 3.00 13.87 10.98
C ASN A 44 3.86 12.77 10.33
N ALA A 45 5.05 12.52 10.85
CA ALA A 45 5.87 11.40 10.42
C ALA A 45 5.43 10.11 11.12
N TRP A 46 5.55 8.97 10.42
CA TRP A 46 5.47 7.64 11.02
C TRP A 46 6.88 7.04 11.12
N PRO A 47 7.63 7.33 12.19
CA PRO A 47 9.04 6.93 12.30
C PRO A 47 9.23 5.42 12.45
N ASP A 48 8.22 4.68 12.92
CA ASP A 48 8.33 3.24 13.18
C ASP A 48 8.26 2.41 11.89
N PHE A 49 7.78 2.97 10.77
CA PHE A 49 7.68 2.24 9.51
C PHE A 49 9.05 2.19 8.82
N THR A 50 9.91 1.28 9.28
CA THR A 50 11.30 1.14 8.86
C THR A 50 11.65 -0.32 8.66
N LEU A 51 12.65 -0.61 7.83
CA LEU A 51 13.15 -1.97 7.65
C LEU A 51 13.51 -2.62 9.00
N GLN A 52 14.19 -1.89 9.88
CA GLN A 52 14.60 -2.40 11.19
C GLN A 52 13.40 -2.85 12.02
N HIS A 53 12.41 -1.98 12.23
CA HIS A 53 11.21 -2.34 13.00
C HIS A 53 10.42 -3.51 12.38
N ILE A 54 10.32 -3.56 11.05
CA ILE A 54 9.63 -4.65 10.35
C ILE A 54 10.36 -5.97 10.58
N THR A 55 11.67 -5.98 10.38
CA THR A 55 12.52 -7.16 10.57
C THR A 55 12.49 -7.59 12.03
N ASP A 56 12.65 -6.69 12.99
CA ASP A 56 12.65 -7.05 14.42
C ASP A 56 11.30 -7.64 14.87
N ARG A 57 10.18 -7.10 14.35
CA ARG A 57 8.84 -7.60 14.69
C ARG A 57 8.51 -8.94 14.04
N TYR A 58 8.92 -9.17 12.79
CA TYR A 58 8.49 -10.34 12.01
C TYR A 58 9.64 -11.23 11.52
N ARG A 59 10.83 -11.14 12.12
CA ARG A 59 12.04 -11.91 11.74
C ARG A 59 11.75 -13.39 11.54
N GLN A 60 11.07 -14.00 12.51
CA GLN A 60 10.74 -15.42 12.44
C GLN A 60 9.93 -15.76 11.19
N LEU A 61 8.92 -14.96 10.83
CA LEU A 61 8.12 -15.20 9.63
C LEU A 61 8.93 -14.97 8.36
N LEU A 62 9.71 -13.91 8.32
CA LEU A 62 10.57 -13.56 7.19
C LEU A 62 11.61 -14.65 6.87
N ASP A 63 12.19 -15.25 7.91
CA ASP A 63 13.28 -16.21 7.77
C ASP A 63 12.78 -17.66 7.62
N SER A 64 11.67 -18.01 8.27
CA SER A 64 11.18 -19.39 8.27
C SER A 64 10.12 -19.68 7.21
N THR A 65 9.51 -18.67 6.60
CA THR A 65 8.51 -18.87 5.53
C THR A 65 9.19 -19.03 4.18
N PHE A 66 8.83 -20.09 3.45
CA PHE A 66 9.38 -20.38 2.13
C PHE A 66 8.30 -20.45 1.07
N LEU A 67 8.61 -19.94 -0.12
CA LEU A 67 7.72 -19.96 -1.27
C LEU A 67 8.53 -20.09 -2.57
N PRO A 68 7.91 -20.54 -3.68
CA PRO A 68 8.57 -20.60 -4.98
C PRO A 68 9.12 -19.23 -5.39
N SER A 69 10.33 -19.22 -5.96
CA SER A 69 10.92 -17.99 -6.51
C SER A 69 10.11 -17.48 -7.70
N GLU A 70 9.78 -16.18 -7.70
CA GLU A 70 9.01 -15.51 -8.76
C GLU A 70 9.78 -14.31 -9.33
N PRO A 71 10.83 -14.54 -10.13
CA PRO A 71 11.66 -13.45 -10.65
C PRO A 71 10.83 -12.49 -11.50
N ILE A 72 11.13 -11.20 -11.41
CA ILE A 72 10.55 -10.19 -12.29
C ILE A 72 11.43 -10.07 -13.53
N THR A 73 10.97 -10.64 -14.65
CA THR A 73 11.76 -10.80 -15.87
C THR A 73 11.40 -9.83 -16.99
N SER A 74 10.28 -9.11 -16.88
CA SER A 74 9.82 -8.20 -17.93
C SER A 74 10.16 -6.75 -17.60
N PRO A 75 10.77 -5.99 -18.54
CA PRO A 75 10.96 -4.55 -18.35
C PRO A 75 9.62 -3.84 -18.18
N GLY A 76 9.61 -2.76 -17.40
CA GLY A 76 8.42 -1.94 -17.22
C GLY A 76 7.92 -1.37 -18.56
N PRO A 77 6.61 -1.40 -18.83
CA PRO A 77 6.01 -0.72 -19.97
C PRO A 77 6.19 0.80 -19.81
N ILE A 78 5.93 1.52 -20.90
CA ILE A 78 5.74 2.96 -20.83
C ILE A 78 4.33 3.20 -20.28
N VAL A 79 4.23 3.96 -19.20
CA VAL A 79 2.97 4.33 -18.56
C VAL A 79 2.61 5.76 -18.96
N SER A 80 1.47 5.92 -19.63
CA SER A 80 0.91 7.21 -20.04
C SER A 80 -0.46 7.51 -19.42
N SER A 81 -1.01 6.59 -18.64
CA SER A 81 -2.29 6.77 -17.95
C SER A 81 -2.32 6.09 -16.59
N GLU A 82 -3.27 6.53 -15.75
CA GLU A 82 -3.54 5.95 -14.45
C GLU A 82 -3.97 4.47 -14.55
N ASN A 83 -4.77 4.13 -15.56
CA ASN A 83 -5.18 2.74 -15.82
C ASN A 83 -4.00 1.84 -16.21
N GLN A 84 -3.04 2.35 -16.97
CA GLN A 84 -1.81 1.60 -17.27
C GLN A 84 -0.94 1.40 -16.03
N LEU A 85 -0.92 2.37 -15.11
CA LEU A 85 -0.23 2.21 -13.83
C LEU A 85 -0.90 1.13 -12.95
N ARG A 86 -2.24 1.12 -12.86
CA ARG A 86 -2.98 0.05 -12.18
C ARG A 86 -2.68 -1.32 -12.79
N ALA A 87 -2.72 -1.45 -14.12
CA ALA A 87 -2.38 -2.69 -14.82
C ALA A 87 -0.92 -3.13 -14.55
N LEU A 88 0.01 -2.17 -14.44
CA LEU A 88 1.39 -2.46 -14.09
C LEU A 88 1.52 -3.06 -12.69
N ILE A 89 0.82 -2.50 -11.69
CA ILE A 89 0.79 -3.01 -10.32
C ILE A 89 0.27 -4.46 -10.29
N VAL A 90 -0.83 -4.72 -11.01
CA VAL A 90 -1.42 -6.06 -11.15
C VAL A 90 -0.41 -7.06 -11.71
N THR A 91 0.27 -6.71 -12.79
CA THR A 91 1.22 -7.62 -13.47
C THR A 91 2.54 -7.79 -12.72
N GLN A 92 3.01 -6.78 -12.00
CA GLN A 92 4.35 -6.77 -11.40
C GLN A 92 4.40 -7.28 -9.97
N PHE A 93 3.37 -7.10 -9.15
CA PHE A 93 3.46 -7.59 -7.76
C PHE A 93 2.16 -7.94 -7.06
N LYS A 94 0.97 -7.70 -7.62
CA LYS A 94 -0.30 -8.10 -6.95
C LYS A 94 -0.31 -9.58 -6.54
N ASN A 95 -0.01 -10.48 -7.49
CA ASN A 95 0.04 -11.91 -7.20
C ASN A 95 1.18 -12.28 -6.25
N ARG A 96 2.32 -11.57 -6.31
CA ARG A 96 3.45 -11.77 -5.38
C ARG A 96 3.05 -11.44 -3.95
N ILE A 97 2.33 -10.33 -3.73
CA ILE A 97 1.80 -9.98 -2.40
C ILE A 97 0.82 -11.05 -1.91
N ARG A 98 -0.09 -11.53 -2.76
CA ARG A 98 -1.01 -12.62 -2.42
C ARG A 98 -0.28 -13.88 -2.01
N HIS A 99 0.73 -14.29 -2.76
CA HIS A 99 1.52 -15.49 -2.45
C HIS A 99 2.31 -15.33 -1.15
N ALA A 100 2.92 -14.16 -0.93
CA ALA A 100 3.63 -13.83 0.31
C ALA A 100 2.69 -13.89 1.54
N LEU A 101 1.51 -13.26 1.47
CA LEU A 101 0.52 -13.29 2.55
C LEU A 101 0.00 -14.72 2.78
N ARG A 102 -0.36 -15.44 1.71
CA ARG A 102 -0.85 -16.82 1.80
C ARG A 102 0.18 -17.73 2.46
N ALA A 103 1.45 -17.64 2.05
CA ALA A 103 2.54 -18.41 2.65
C ALA A 103 2.68 -18.07 4.14
N THR A 104 2.63 -16.77 4.48
CA THR A 104 2.70 -16.27 5.85
C THR A 104 1.59 -16.86 6.73
N PHE A 105 0.31 -16.78 6.32
CA PHE A 105 -0.81 -17.29 7.13
C PHE A 105 -0.93 -18.81 7.11
N THR A 106 -0.35 -19.49 6.12
CA THR A 106 -0.27 -20.95 6.13
C THR A 106 0.70 -21.42 7.19
N GLN A 107 1.83 -20.73 7.32
CA GLN A 107 2.85 -21.02 8.33
C GLN A 107 2.51 -20.48 9.72
N ASN A 108 1.77 -19.37 9.77
CA ASN A 108 1.47 -18.66 10.98
C ASN A 108 -0.02 -18.66 11.31
N GLN A 109 -0.39 -19.49 12.28
CA GLN A 109 -1.75 -19.54 12.83
C GLN A 109 -1.85 -18.71 14.14
N THR A 110 -1.10 -17.61 14.24
CA THR A 110 -1.12 -16.75 15.45
C THR A 110 -2.55 -16.32 15.79
N PRO A 111 -3.03 -16.61 17.01
CA PRO A 111 -4.31 -16.11 17.50
C PRO A 111 -4.36 -14.58 17.45
N GLY A 112 -5.48 -14.02 16.98
CA GLY A 112 -5.68 -12.57 16.92
C GLY A 112 -5.34 -11.91 15.58
N LEU A 113 -4.82 -12.67 14.61
CA LEU A 113 -4.70 -12.22 13.22
C LEU A 113 -5.84 -12.79 12.37
N THR A 114 -6.45 -11.93 11.55
CA THR A 114 -7.32 -12.37 10.45
C THR A 114 -6.48 -12.70 9.24
N ARG A 115 -6.77 -13.84 8.61
CA ARG A 115 -6.15 -14.22 7.34
C ARG A 115 -6.68 -13.33 6.24
N ILE A 116 -5.78 -12.57 5.61
CA ILE A 116 -6.12 -11.58 4.58
C ILE A 116 -5.49 -11.89 3.23
N SER A 117 -6.11 -11.34 2.18
CA SER A 117 -5.55 -11.25 0.84
C SER A 117 -5.47 -9.80 0.37
N TYR A 118 -4.94 -9.61 -0.84
CA TYR A 118 -4.73 -8.32 -1.49
C TYR A 118 -5.32 -8.34 -2.90
N ASP A 119 -6.13 -7.36 -3.30
CA ASP A 119 -6.65 -7.24 -4.68
C ASP A 119 -7.08 -5.82 -5.05
N GLU A 120 -7.76 -5.65 -6.18
CA GLU A 120 -8.53 -4.43 -6.48
C GLU A 120 -9.54 -4.11 -5.36
N GLY A 121 -9.93 -2.83 -5.23
CA GLY A 121 -10.81 -2.37 -4.16
C GLY A 121 -12.17 -3.08 -4.12
N GLU A 122 -12.68 -3.51 -5.27
CA GLU A 122 -13.94 -4.24 -5.39
C GLU A 122 -13.93 -5.65 -4.75
N ALA A 123 -12.76 -6.18 -4.37
CA ALA A 123 -12.72 -7.41 -3.60
C ALA A 123 -13.29 -7.24 -2.17
N ALA A 124 -13.25 -6.01 -1.65
CA ALA A 124 -13.91 -5.63 -0.40
C ALA A 124 -15.32 -5.04 -0.65
N ARG A 125 -16.02 -4.77 0.44
CA ARG A 125 -17.31 -4.08 0.42
C ARG A 125 -17.18 -2.72 -0.27
N ILE A 126 -18.17 -2.36 -1.10
CA ILE A 126 -18.32 -1.03 -1.68
C ILE A 126 -19.35 -0.27 -0.83
N ILE A 127 -19.03 0.97 -0.44
CA ILE A 127 -19.88 1.81 0.43
C ILE A 127 -20.21 3.09 -0.35
N ASP A 128 -21.50 3.36 -0.53
CA ASP A 128 -22.01 4.53 -1.25
C ASP A 128 -21.41 4.71 -2.66
N ASN A 129 -21.15 3.59 -3.35
CA ASN A 129 -20.49 3.51 -4.67
C ASN A 129 -19.05 4.07 -4.72
N PHE A 130 -18.43 4.34 -3.58
CA PHE A 130 -17.03 4.71 -3.50
C PHE A 130 -16.14 3.47 -3.52
N LYS A 131 -15.11 3.51 -4.39
CA LYS A 131 -14.21 2.39 -4.64
C LYS A 131 -12.76 2.84 -4.46
N PRO A 132 -12.06 2.34 -3.43
CA PRO A 132 -10.60 2.43 -3.38
C PRO A 132 -9.97 1.70 -4.57
N ASP A 133 -8.75 2.06 -4.95
CA ASP A 133 -8.07 1.34 -6.05
C ASP A 133 -7.67 -0.09 -5.66
N THR A 134 -7.41 -0.32 -4.38
CA THR A 134 -6.93 -1.61 -3.85
C THR A 134 -7.51 -1.92 -2.49
N ALA A 135 -7.53 -3.20 -2.13
CA ALA A 135 -8.01 -3.68 -0.85
C ALA A 135 -7.11 -4.74 -0.23
N PHE A 136 -6.94 -4.65 1.09
CA PHE A 136 -6.65 -5.79 1.93
C PHE A 136 -7.94 -6.25 2.58
N PHE A 137 -8.28 -7.53 2.51
CA PHE A 137 -9.59 -8.03 2.94
C PHE A 137 -9.48 -9.43 3.53
N ASP A 138 -10.42 -9.78 4.40
CA ASP A 138 -10.55 -11.13 4.96
C ASP A 138 -10.91 -12.11 3.84
N GLU A 139 -10.01 -13.05 3.54
CA GLU A 139 -10.22 -14.02 2.46
C GLU A 139 -11.09 -15.22 2.86
N THR A 140 -11.52 -15.26 4.12
CA THR A 140 -12.36 -16.34 4.66
C THR A 140 -13.85 -16.04 4.64
N VAL A 141 -14.22 -14.79 4.35
CA VAL A 141 -15.63 -14.35 4.22
C VAL A 141 -16.04 -14.26 2.74
N PRO A 142 -17.35 -14.23 2.43
CA PRO A 142 -17.81 -14.14 1.04
C PRO A 142 -17.22 -12.92 0.31
N PRO A 143 -16.90 -13.05 -0.99
CA PRO A 143 -16.40 -11.94 -1.80
C PRO A 143 -17.28 -10.69 -1.67
N THR A 144 -16.68 -9.51 -1.70
CA THR A 144 -17.38 -8.20 -1.61
C THR A 144 -18.07 -7.91 -0.28
N THR A 145 -17.94 -8.79 0.74
CA THR A 145 -18.55 -8.56 2.07
C THR A 145 -17.57 -8.09 3.13
N SER A 146 -16.28 -8.42 2.99
CA SER A 146 -15.23 -7.98 3.92
C SER A 146 -15.08 -6.46 3.90
N TRP A 147 -14.83 -5.87 5.07
CA TRP A 147 -14.26 -4.52 5.15
C TRP A 147 -12.91 -4.46 4.44
N ASN A 148 -12.57 -3.31 3.84
CA ASN A 148 -11.23 -3.06 3.35
C ASN A 148 -10.34 -2.64 4.53
N ARG A 149 -9.49 -3.57 5.00
CA ARG A 149 -8.66 -3.40 6.19
C ARG A 149 -7.49 -2.43 5.99
N ALA A 150 -7.08 -2.19 4.74
CA ALA A 150 -6.10 -1.17 4.38
C ALA A 150 -6.30 -0.68 2.94
N PRO A 151 -7.19 0.32 2.71
CA PRO A 151 -7.39 0.89 1.39
C PRO A 151 -6.11 1.48 0.81
N GLY A 152 -5.92 1.36 -0.50
CA GLY A 152 -4.80 2.00 -1.20
C GLY A 152 -5.26 2.77 -2.43
N GLU A 153 -4.57 3.88 -2.69
CA GLU A 153 -4.79 4.76 -3.85
C GLU A 153 -3.62 4.68 -4.82
N VAL A 154 -3.93 4.57 -6.12
CA VAL A 154 -2.97 4.60 -7.21
C VAL A 154 -3.06 5.95 -7.90
N LYS A 155 -2.00 6.75 -7.79
CA LYS A 155 -1.90 8.04 -8.49
C LYS A 155 -0.64 8.06 -9.34
N PRO A 156 -0.65 8.53 -10.59
CA PRO A 156 0.58 8.72 -11.34
C PRO A 156 1.43 9.83 -10.71
N SER A 157 2.75 9.76 -10.84
CA SER A 157 3.67 10.76 -10.27
C SER A 157 3.42 12.19 -10.78
N TRP A 158 2.90 12.34 -12.00
CA TRP A 158 2.51 13.64 -12.54
C TRP A 158 1.24 14.23 -11.92
N LYS A 159 0.46 13.45 -11.15
CA LYS A 159 -0.66 13.94 -10.33
C LYS A 159 -0.32 14.05 -8.86
N TRP A 160 0.52 13.15 -8.33
CA TRP A 160 0.82 13.10 -6.91
C TRP A 160 2.21 12.51 -6.63
N THR A 161 3.00 13.20 -5.81
CA THR A 161 4.24 12.69 -5.19
C THR A 161 4.39 13.25 -3.79
N SER A 162 5.18 12.57 -2.96
CA SER A 162 5.54 13.00 -1.61
C SER A 162 6.18 14.40 -1.58
N ASN A 163 6.99 14.73 -2.59
CA ASN A 163 7.66 16.03 -2.72
C ASN A 163 6.67 17.20 -2.84
N ARG A 164 5.45 16.98 -3.32
CA ARG A 164 4.43 18.03 -3.41
C ARG A 164 3.92 18.51 -2.05
N ARG A 165 4.14 17.73 -0.98
CA ARG A 165 3.79 18.10 0.40
C ARG A 165 4.32 19.48 0.77
N ASN A 166 5.55 19.78 0.37
CA ASN A 166 6.23 21.05 0.62
C ASN A 166 6.50 21.81 -0.70
N GLY A 167 5.69 21.54 -1.73
CA GLY A 167 5.83 22.18 -3.04
C GLY A 167 5.73 23.71 -2.92
N PRO A 168 6.50 24.46 -3.73
CA PRO A 168 6.53 25.92 -3.65
C PRO A 168 5.19 26.54 -4.04
N LEU A 169 4.44 25.89 -4.92
CA LEU A 169 3.14 26.38 -5.38
C LEU A 169 2.01 25.90 -4.44
N PRO A 170 1.05 26.77 -4.07
CA PRO A 170 -0.11 26.37 -3.28
C PRO A 170 -0.88 25.18 -3.87
N VAL A 171 -0.95 25.10 -5.20
CA VAL A 171 -1.62 23.99 -5.91
C VAL A 171 -0.96 22.65 -5.60
N ASP A 172 0.37 22.56 -5.49
CA ASP A 172 1.04 21.29 -5.17
C ASP A 172 0.65 20.78 -3.80
N ARG A 173 0.63 21.68 -2.80
CA ARG A 173 0.25 21.34 -1.42
C ARG A 173 -1.23 20.96 -1.32
N ARG A 174 -2.09 21.63 -2.09
CA ARG A 174 -3.52 21.30 -2.20
C ARG A 174 -3.72 19.91 -2.82
N GLU A 175 -3.10 19.65 -3.97
CA GLU A 175 -3.22 18.35 -4.67
C GLU A 175 -2.63 17.21 -3.84
N PHE A 176 -1.54 17.47 -3.11
CA PHE A 176 -0.98 16.51 -2.15
C PHE A 176 -2.01 16.11 -1.09
N ARG A 177 -2.68 17.10 -0.47
CA ARG A 177 -3.73 16.88 0.53
C ARG A 177 -5.01 16.30 -0.07
N GLN A 178 -5.34 16.61 -1.32
CA GLN A 178 -6.55 16.12 -1.98
C GLN A 178 -6.51 14.58 -2.11
N ALA A 179 -5.39 14.00 -2.58
CA ALA A 179 -5.27 12.54 -2.64
C ALA A 179 -5.30 11.89 -1.25
N LEU A 180 -4.71 12.54 -0.23
CA LEU A 180 -4.81 12.08 1.15
C LEU A 180 -6.24 12.15 1.70
N SER A 181 -7.01 13.18 1.35
CA SER A 181 -8.42 13.27 1.77
C SER A 181 -9.28 12.16 1.17
N GLN A 182 -9.04 11.80 -0.08
CA GLN A 182 -9.69 10.67 -0.73
C GLN A 182 -9.36 9.35 0.00
N LEU A 183 -8.07 9.08 0.22
CA LEU A 183 -7.64 7.90 0.97
C LEU A 183 -8.23 7.88 2.40
N ASN A 184 -8.17 9.01 3.11
CA ASN A 184 -8.70 9.12 4.47
C ASN A 184 -10.22 8.92 4.52
N PHE A 185 -10.95 9.39 3.50
CA PHE A 185 -12.38 9.11 3.37
C PHE A 185 -12.64 7.61 3.28
N TYR A 186 -11.92 6.88 2.42
CA TYR A 186 -12.04 5.43 2.33
C TYR A 186 -11.63 4.72 3.62
N MET A 187 -10.56 5.18 4.27
CA MET A 187 -10.17 4.65 5.58
C MET A 187 -11.26 4.85 6.63
N LYS A 188 -11.95 6.00 6.65
CA LYS A 188 -13.10 6.21 7.54
C LYS A 188 -14.26 5.28 7.22
N GLN A 189 -14.66 5.18 5.94
CA GLN A 189 -15.76 4.31 5.51
C GLN A 189 -15.52 2.84 5.90
N HIS A 190 -14.28 2.37 5.79
CA HIS A 190 -13.92 1.00 6.14
C HIS A 190 -13.42 0.81 7.57
N GLN A 191 -13.50 1.85 8.39
CA GLN A 191 -12.92 1.90 9.74
C GLN A 191 -11.43 1.55 9.77
N ALA A 192 -10.72 1.63 8.64
CA ALA A 192 -9.33 1.23 8.52
C ALA A 192 -8.39 2.22 9.20
N ARG A 193 -7.36 1.71 9.88
CA ARG A 193 -6.27 2.51 10.46
C ARG A 193 -5.12 2.75 9.49
N TYR A 194 -4.90 1.82 8.58
CA TYR A 194 -3.78 1.86 7.65
C TYR A 194 -4.29 2.05 6.22
N GLY A 195 -3.45 2.65 5.40
CA GLY A 195 -3.65 2.76 3.97
C GLY A 195 -2.34 3.17 3.33
N TYR A 196 -2.36 3.46 2.03
CA TYR A 196 -1.18 3.92 1.33
C TYR A 196 -1.55 4.62 0.01
N ILE A 197 -0.62 5.43 -0.48
CA ILE A 197 -0.66 5.95 -1.86
C ILE A 197 0.55 5.38 -2.59
N ILE A 198 0.34 4.82 -3.78
CA ILE A 198 1.40 4.29 -4.63
C ILE A 198 1.40 4.99 -5.99
N ASN A 199 2.59 5.35 -6.45
CA ASN A 199 2.82 5.90 -7.79
C ASN A 199 3.99 5.18 -8.48
N ASN A 200 4.32 5.58 -9.70
CA ASN A 200 5.40 4.98 -10.47
C ASN A 200 6.84 5.34 -10.02
N LEU A 201 6.98 6.11 -8.93
CA LEU A 201 8.25 6.51 -8.32
C LEU A 201 8.39 6.01 -6.88
N GLU A 202 7.29 5.91 -6.14
CA GLU A 202 7.30 5.64 -4.70
C GLU A 202 5.99 5.01 -4.19
N LEU A 203 6.07 4.39 -3.02
CA LEU A 203 4.94 4.04 -2.17
C LEU A 203 5.05 4.85 -0.87
N VAL A 204 3.94 5.46 -0.44
CA VAL A 204 3.85 6.19 0.83
C VAL A 204 2.82 5.51 1.74
N PRO A 205 3.27 4.78 2.77
CA PRO A 205 2.40 4.22 3.80
C PRO A 205 1.77 5.34 4.65
N VAL A 206 0.49 5.15 4.99
CA VAL A 206 -0.31 6.10 5.76
C VAL A 206 -0.92 5.40 6.98
N ARG A 207 -0.79 6.03 8.15
CA ARG A 207 -1.45 5.64 9.40
C ARG A 207 -2.43 6.73 9.80
N ARG A 208 -3.72 6.42 9.83
CA ARG A 208 -4.78 7.28 10.37
C ARG A 208 -4.69 7.30 11.89
N ARG A 209 -4.78 8.51 12.48
CA ARG A 209 -4.75 8.70 13.94
C ARG A 209 -6.11 8.87 14.56
N ASP A 210 -7.05 9.42 13.80
CA ASP A 210 -8.43 9.67 14.23
C ASP A 210 -9.37 9.91 13.03
N ASN A 211 -10.64 10.20 13.32
CA ASN A 211 -11.61 10.64 12.30
C ASN A 211 -11.52 12.13 11.96
N GLY A 212 -10.72 12.90 12.72
CA GLY A 212 -10.51 14.34 12.55
C GLY A 212 -9.55 14.68 11.42
N GLY A 213 -8.97 13.70 10.72
CA GLY A 213 -8.05 13.96 9.61
C GLY A 213 -6.61 14.19 10.04
N ASN A 214 -6.22 13.68 11.21
CA ASN A 214 -4.82 13.60 11.61
C ASN A 214 -4.20 12.31 11.06
N LEU A 215 -3.20 12.47 10.19
CA LEU A 215 -2.51 11.38 9.51
C LEU A 215 -1.03 11.37 9.88
N GLU A 216 -0.43 10.18 9.85
CA GLU A 216 1.01 10.00 9.87
C GLU A 216 1.45 9.30 8.58
N LEU A 217 2.50 9.82 7.95
CA LEU A 217 3.08 9.27 6.72
C LEU A 217 4.47 8.73 7.02
N ALA A 218 4.74 7.52 6.55
CA ALA A 218 6.10 6.98 6.56
C ALA A 218 6.97 7.65 5.49
N GLN A 219 8.28 7.43 5.56
CA GLN A 219 9.19 7.89 4.51
C GLN A 219 8.81 7.25 3.17
N PRO A 220 8.86 8.00 2.05
CA PRO A 220 8.53 7.44 0.75
C PRO A 220 9.49 6.32 0.36
N ILE A 221 8.94 5.19 -0.06
CA ILE A 221 9.68 3.99 -0.41
C ILE A 221 9.84 3.96 -1.93
N PRO A 222 11.08 4.03 -2.48
CA PRO A 222 11.27 4.06 -3.92
C PRO A 222 10.66 2.83 -4.60
N TRP A 223 9.96 3.05 -5.71
CA TRP A 223 9.30 1.99 -6.48
C TRP A 223 10.28 0.87 -6.85
N ASN A 224 11.48 1.25 -7.28
CA ASN A 224 12.52 0.35 -7.75
C ASN A 224 13.49 -0.11 -6.63
N ALA A 225 13.19 0.14 -5.35
CA ALA A 225 14.02 -0.33 -4.25
C ALA A 225 14.10 -1.86 -4.27
N ARG A 226 15.33 -2.38 -4.17
CA ARG A 226 15.67 -3.81 -4.22
C ARG A 226 16.80 -4.06 -3.25
N GLY A 227 16.73 -5.14 -2.48
CA GLY A 227 17.81 -5.59 -1.63
C GLY A 227 18.35 -6.95 -2.03
N THR A 228 19.45 -7.31 -1.39
CA THR A 228 20.05 -8.65 -1.44
C THR A 228 20.27 -9.14 -0.01
N ALA A 229 20.58 -10.42 0.15
CA ALA A 229 20.98 -10.93 1.47
C ALA A 229 22.17 -10.11 2.01
N GLY A 230 22.06 -9.61 3.24
CA GLY A 230 23.05 -8.75 3.90
C GLY A 230 23.05 -7.28 3.45
N ASN A 231 22.19 -6.90 2.51
CA ASN A 231 21.95 -5.52 2.11
C ASN A 231 20.46 -5.35 1.79
N GLU A 232 19.62 -5.74 2.74
CA GLU A 232 18.18 -5.67 2.63
C GLU A 232 17.74 -4.20 2.56
N GLN A 233 16.69 -3.94 1.78
CA GLN A 233 16.07 -2.64 1.69
C GLN A 233 14.59 -2.74 2.04
N LEU A 234 14.01 -1.62 2.45
CA LEU A 234 12.56 -1.50 2.50
C LEU A 234 12.05 -1.34 1.07
N THR A 235 11.54 -2.42 0.49
CA THR A 235 10.98 -2.43 -0.88
C THR A 235 9.47 -2.17 -0.85
N VAL A 236 8.88 -1.84 -2.01
CA VAL A 236 7.41 -1.76 -2.17
C VAL A 236 6.72 -3.07 -1.75
N MET A 237 7.32 -4.23 -2.07
CA MET A 237 6.70 -5.51 -1.73
C MET A 237 6.75 -5.81 -0.23
N LEU A 238 7.89 -5.54 0.42
CA LEU A 238 8.01 -5.67 1.87
C LEU A 238 7.04 -4.71 2.59
N ALA A 239 6.91 -3.49 2.09
CA ALA A 239 6.00 -2.48 2.64
C ALA A 239 4.53 -2.90 2.53
N LEU A 240 4.08 -3.37 1.37
CA LEU A 240 2.71 -3.84 1.17
C LEU A 240 2.41 -5.09 2.00
N TRP A 241 3.35 -6.04 2.06
CA TRP A 241 3.21 -7.19 2.95
C TRP A 241 3.08 -6.75 4.42
N TYR A 242 3.90 -5.81 4.88
CA TYR A 242 3.85 -5.30 6.24
C TYR A 242 2.55 -4.54 6.56
N ILE A 243 2.05 -3.70 5.63
CA ILE A 243 0.72 -3.07 5.74
C ILE A 243 -0.36 -4.14 5.89
N GLY A 244 -0.28 -5.21 5.08
CA GLY A 244 -1.12 -6.38 5.23
C GLY A 244 -1.08 -6.95 6.65
N MET A 245 0.12 -7.28 7.14
CA MET A 245 0.30 -7.83 8.50
C MET A 245 -0.26 -6.91 9.60
N LEU A 246 -0.06 -5.59 9.49
CA LEU A 246 -0.66 -4.62 10.42
C LEU A 246 -2.19 -4.59 10.35
N SER A 247 -2.76 -4.71 9.14
CA SER A 247 -4.21 -4.70 8.91
C SER A 247 -4.92 -6.00 9.32
N ALA A 248 -4.16 -7.09 9.45
CA ALA A 248 -4.64 -8.38 9.93
C ALA A 248 -4.90 -8.39 11.45
N GLU A 249 -4.31 -7.47 12.21
CA GLU A 249 -4.40 -7.43 13.68
C GLU A 249 -5.79 -6.98 14.15
N ASN A 250 -6.58 -7.91 14.71
CA ASN A 250 -7.93 -7.60 15.19
C ASN A 250 -7.92 -6.70 16.44
N ASN A 251 -6.91 -6.87 17.31
CA ASN A 251 -6.70 -6.08 18.53
C ASN A 251 -5.40 -5.27 18.47
N GLY A 252 -4.98 -4.85 17.27
CA GLY A 252 -3.79 -4.02 17.11
C GLY A 252 -3.89 -2.73 17.94
N PRO A 253 -2.77 -2.01 18.17
CA PRO A 253 -2.80 -0.72 18.84
C PRO A 253 -3.93 0.12 18.24
N GLY A 254 -4.75 0.76 19.08
CA GLY A 254 -5.91 1.55 18.63
C GLY A 254 -7.08 0.73 18.08
N THR A 255 -7.53 -0.27 18.86
CA THR A 255 -8.80 -1.01 18.66
C THR A 255 -9.83 -0.14 17.95
N TRP A 256 -10.25 -0.63 16.78
CA TRP A 256 -10.76 0.02 15.57
C TRP A 256 -12.04 0.88 15.68
N TYR A 257 -12.15 1.63 16.77
CA TYR A 257 -13.07 2.73 17.01
C TYR A 257 -12.22 3.95 17.37
N ILE A 258 -11.70 4.63 16.35
CA ILE A 258 -11.30 6.04 16.51
C ILE A 258 -12.44 6.90 16.03
#